data_AF-A0AA39FDB2-F1
#
_entry.id   AF-A0AA39FDB2-F1
#
_cell.length_a   1.000
_cell.length_b   1.000
_cell.length_c   1.000
_cell.angle_alpha   90.00
_cell.angle_beta   90.00
_cell.angle_gamma   90.00
#
_symmetry.space_group_name_H-M   'P 1'
#
loop_
_entity.id
_entity.type
_entity.pdbx_description
1 polymer ?
#
loop_
_entity_poly.entity_id
_entity_poly.type
_entity_poly.pdbx_seq_one_letter_code
_entity_poly.pdbx_strand_id
1 'polypeptide(L)'
;MAPMMGVPPPPPAPHMGPDGLILPRKPYNPCLFDSNHKDLRRELLFNQKIGKSVLNQKSELQRALDRRREVAVRRQAEKNREESWKDDPRTALQRALEQRARQIELMEHPPVAEAPNPLVTARAKLRTRTDSQ
;
A
#
# COMPACT_ATOMS: atom_id res chain seq x y z
N MET A 1 -0.56 -12.07 -25.92
CA MET A 1 -0.29 -13.53 -26.02
C MET A 1 -0.63 -14.16 -24.69
N ALA A 2 -1.65 -15.02 -24.63
CA ALA A 2 -1.95 -15.81 -23.43
C ALA A 2 -0.83 -16.87 -23.26
N PRO A 3 -0.33 -17.10 -22.04
CA PRO A 3 0.62 -18.18 -21.84
C PRO A 3 -0.12 -19.50 -22.06
N MET A 4 0.41 -20.35 -22.94
CA MET A 4 -0.08 -21.72 -23.09
C MET A 4 0.15 -22.44 -21.75
N MET A 5 -0.90 -22.65 -20.98
CA MET A 5 -0.90 -23.58 -19.86
C MET A 5 -0.67 -24.97 -20.46
N GLY A 6 0.57 -25.45 -20.40
CA GLY A 6 0.90 -26.83 -20.78
C GLY A 6 0.05 -27.79 -19.96
N VAL A 7 -0.53 -28.79 -20.62
CA VAL A 7 -1.28 -29.86 -19.94
C VAL A 7 -0.36 -30.50 -18.90
N PRO A 8 -0.76 -30.58 -17.62
CA PRO A 8 0.07 -31.18 -16.58
C PRO A 8 0.38 -32.64 -16.96
N PRO A 9 1.60 -33.13 -16.68
CA PRO A 9 1.95 -34.51 -16.99
C PRO A 9 0.96 -35.46 -16.31
N PRO A 10 0.53 -36.53 -16.99
CA PRO A 10 -0.42 -37.48 -16.43
C PRO A 10 0.15 -38.08 -15.14
N PRO A 11 -0.71 -38.33 -14.13
CA PRO A 11 -0.27 -38.92 -12.88
C PRO A 11 0.39 -40.28 -13.13
N PRO A 12 1.45 -40.62 -12.37
CA PRO A 12 2.14 -41.89 -12.54
C PRO A 12 1.18 -43.06 -12.30
N ALA A 13 1.28 -44.09 -13.13
CA ALA A 13 0.44 -45.28 -13.02
C ALA A 13 0.56 -45.93 -11.62
N PRO A 14 -0.54 -46.51 -11.10
CA PRO A 14 -0.52 -47.20 -9.81
C PRO A 14 0.46 -48.37 -9.85
N HIS A 15 1.25 -48.51 -8.79
CA HIS A 15 2.18 -49.62 -8.65
C HIS A 15 1.40 -50.84 -8.13
N MET A 16 1.34 -51.88 -8.95
CA MET A 16 0.70 -53.15 -8.59
C MET A 16 1.73 -54.10 -8.00
N GLY A 17 1.35 -54.78 -6.91
CA GLY A 17 2.10 -55.92 -6.39
C GLY A 17 2.00 -57.14 -7.31
N PRO A 18 2.79 -58.19 -7.06
CA PRO A 18 2.75 -59.43 -7.84
C PRO A 18 1.37 -60.09 -7.84
N ASP A 19 0.55 -59.81 -6.84
CA ASP A 19 -0.79 -60.34 -6.65
C ASP A 19 -1.88 -59.51 -7.37
N GLY A 20 -1.48 -58.47 -8.12
CA GLY A 20 -2.38 -57.53 -8.80
C GLY A 20 -3.04 -56.50 -7.88
N LEU A 21 -2.70 -56.49 -6.59
CA LEU A 21 -3.21 -55.51 -5.62
C LEU A 21 -2.42 -54.19 -5.69
N ILE A 22 -3.11 -53.06 -5.58
CA ILE A 22 -2.49 -51.73 -5.53
C ILE A 22 -1.70 -51.61 -4.23
N LEU A 23 -0.41 -51.29 -4.34
CA LEU A 23 0.44 -51.08 -3.17
C LEU A 23 0.22 -49.69 -2.57
N PRO A 24 0.19 -49.56 -1.22
CA PRO A 24 0.09 -48.26 -0.57
C PRO A 24 1.23 -47.32 -0.98
N ARG A 25 0.89 -46.10 -1.41
CA ARG A 25 1.86 -45.08 -1.81
C ARG A 25 1.40 -43.69 -1.38
N LYS A 26 2.36 -42.79 -1.13
CA LYS A 26 2.09 -41.36 -0.96
C LYS A 26 1.47 -40.79 -2.25
N PRO A 27 0.36 -40.03 -2.16
CA PRO A 27 -0.28 -39.45 -3.33
C PRO A 27 0.68 -38.50 -4.06
N TYR A 28 0.56 -38.43 -5.39
CA TYR A 28 1.37 -37.55 -6.22
C TYR A 28 1.01 -36.09 -5.95
N ASN A 29 2.01 -35.26 -5.63
CA ASN A 29 1.83 -33.82 -5.45
C ASN A 29 2.24 -33.07 -6.74
N PRO A 30 1.27 -32.54 -7.52
CA PRO A 30 1.55 -31.86 -8.78
C PRO A 30 2.31 -30.54 -8.60
N CYS A 31 2.17 -29.89 -7.44
CA CYS A 31 2.83 -28.62 -7.13
C CYS A 31 4.36 -28.75 -6.91
N LEU A 32 4.90 -29.98 -6.88
CA LEU A 32 6.35 -30.21 -6.74
C LEU A 32 7.11 -29.88 -8.03
N PHE A 33 6.50 -30.12 -9.18
CA PHE A 33 7.10 -29.90 -10.50
C PHE A 33 6.74 -28.55 -11.12
N ASP A 34 5.67 -27.92 -10.63
CA ASP A 34 5.26 -26.60 -11.08
C ASP A 34 6.10 -25.51 -10.40
N SER A 35 7.18 -25.10 -11.09
CA SER A 35 8.04 -24.00 -10.67
C SER A 35 7.26 -22.69 -10.52
N ASN A 36 6.29 -22.42 -11.40
CA ASN A 36 5.50 -21.18 -11.36
C ASN A 36 4.68 -21.13 -10.06
N HIS A 37 4.06 -22.25 -9.69
CA HIS A 37 3.32 -22.35 -8.43
C HIS A 37 4.23 -22.16 -7.21
N LYS A 38 5.45 -22.72 -7.22
CA LYS A 38 6.44 -22.54 -6.14
C LYS A 38 6.91 -21.09 -6.04
N ASP A 39 7.11 -20.42 -7.17
CA ASP A 39 7.56 -19.04 -7.24
C ASP A 39 6.48 -18.09 -6.73
N LEU A 40 5.25 -18.27 -7.19
CA LEU A 40 4.08 -17.52 -6.70
C LEU A 40 3.91 -17.69 -5.19
N ARG A 41 4.00 -18.93 -4.67
CA ARG A 41 3.91 -19.18 -3.22
C ARG A 41 5.00 -18.42 -2.45
N ARG A 42 6.24 -18.42 -2.94
CA ARG A 42 7.36 -17.69 -2.31
C ARG A 42 7.09 -16.18 -2.28
N GLU A 43 6.62 -15.63 -3.39
CA GLU A 43 6.28 -14.21 -3.51
C GLU A 43 5.13 -13.82 -2.56
N LEU A 44 4.07 -14.61 -2.52
CA LEU A 44 2.92 -14.37 -1.64
C LEU A 44 3.32 -14.40 -0.15
N LEU A 45 4.14 -15.37 0.25
CA LEU A 45 4.66 -15.45 1.62
C LEU A 45 5.58 -14.27 1.96
N PHE A 46 6.41 -13.84 1.01
CA PHE A 46 7.26 -12.66 1.17
C PHE A 46 6.43 -11.39 1.35
N ASN A 47 5.40 -11.20 0.51
CA ASN A 47 4.50 -10.06 0.60
C ASN A 47 3.73 -10.05 1.93
N GLN A 48 3.25 -11.19 2.40
CA GLN A 48 2.64 -11.33 3.72
C GLN A 48 3.62 -10.96 4.85
N LYS A 49 4.87 -11.43 4.78
CA LYS A 49 5.91 -11.10 5.78
C LYS A 49 6.22 -9.59 5.84
N ILE A 50 6.09 -8.89 4.71
CA ILE A 50 6.36 -7.44 4.62
C ILE A 50 5.09 -6.60 4.90
N GLY A 51 3.90 -7.22 5.00
CA GLY A 51 2.63 -6.48 5.12
C GLY A 51 2.16 -5.84 3.81
N LYS A 52 2.63 -6.33 2.65
CA LYS A 52 2.20 -5.87 1.33
C LYS A 52 0.96 -6.65 0.89
N SER A 53 -0.23 -6.07 1.02
CA SER A 53 -1.47 -6.66 0.48
C SER A 53 -1.39 -6.78 -1.04
N VAL A 54 -1.42 -8.00 -1.58
CA VAL A 54 -1.44 -8.26 -3.04
C VAL A 54 -2.81 -8.01 -3.67
N LEU A 55 -3.89 -8.07 -2.87
CA LEU A 55 -5.22 -7.65 -3.27
C LEU A 55 -5.29 -6.12 -3.17
N ASN A 56 -5.71 -5.47 -4.25
CA ASN A 56 -5.90 -4.01 -4.38
C ASN A 56 -4.62 -3.16 -4.55
N GLN A 57 -3.50 -3.76 -5.00
CA GLN A 57 -2.34 -2.95 -5.40
C GLN A 57 -2.61 -2.22 -6.72
N LYS A 58 -2.37 -0.91 -6.74
CA LYS A 58 -2.09 -0.20 -7.99
C LYS A 58 -0.89 -0.88 -8.66
N SER A 59 -0.96 -1.12 -9.97
CA SER A 59 0.18 -1.67 -10.72
C SER A 59 1.42 -0.79 -10.55
N GLU A 60 2.63 -1.36 -10.71
CA GLU A 60 3.89 -0.58 -10.64
C GLU A 60 3.86 0.62 -11.60
N LEU A 61 3.29 0.43 -12.81
CA LEU A 61 3.04 1.50 -13.77
C LEU A 61 2.16 2.61 -13.17
N GLN A 62 1.04 2.25 -12.57
CA GLN A 62 0.10 3.21 -11.99
C GLN A 62 0.71 3.94 -10.79
N ARG A 63 1.51 3.25 -9.96
CA ARG A 63 2.28 3.86 -8.88
C ARG A 63 3.34 4.83 -9.40
N ALA A 64 3.99 4.52 -10.53
CA ALA A 64 4.95 5.43 -11.17
C ALA A 64 4.26 6.67 -11.77
N LEU A 65 3.11 6.49 -12.43
CA LEU A 65 2.32 7.60 -12.97
C LEU A 65 1.78 8.51 -11.87
N ASP A 66 1.28 7.94 -10.77
CA ASP A 66 0.80 8.72 -9.62
C ASP A 66 1.94 9.52 -8.98
N ARG A 67 3.12 8.90 -8.76
CA ARG A 67 4.31 9.61 -8.28
C ARG A 67 4.72 10.76 -9.20
N ARG A 68 4.68 10.56 -10.52
CA ARG A 68 4.99 11.62 -11.49
C ARG A 68 3.98 12.78 -11.41
N ARG A 69 2.69 12.47 -11.29
CA ARG A 69 1.63 13.48 -11.12
C ARG A 69 1.82 14.27 -9.84
N GLU A 70 2.08 13.59 -8.73
CA GLU A 70 2.30 14.22 -7.43
C GLU A 70 3.49 15.17 -7.45
N VAL A 71 4.62 14.76 -8.05
CA VAL A 71 5.80 15.62 -8.23
C VAL A 71 5.48 16.84 -9.08
N ALA A 72 4.72 16.69 -10.17
CA ALA A 72 4.33 17.80 -11.02
C ALA A 72 3.42 18.80 -10.28
N VAL A 73 2.41 18.30 -9.56
CA VAL A 73 1.50 19.12 -8.75
C VAL A 73 2.27 19.86 -7.65
N ARG A 74 3.17 19.18 -6.94
CA ARG A 74 3.99 19.80 -5.90
C ARG A 74 4.86 20.92 -6.45
N ARG A 75 5.51 20.69 -7.61
CA ARG A 75 6.33 21.70 -8.28
C ARG A 75 5.51 22.91 -8.71
N GLN A 76 4.29 22.69 -9.22
CA GLN A 76 3.41 23.79 -9.59
C GLN A 76 2.93 24.57 -8.36
N ALA A 77 2.58 23.88 -7.27
CA ALA A 77 2.19 24.51 -6.02
C ALA A 77 3.31 25.38 -5.43
N GLU A 78 4.56 24.91 -5.50
CA GLU A 78 5.74 25.66 -5.06
C GLU A 78 5.96 26.93 -5.90
N LYS A 79 5.89 26.81 -7.23
CA LYS A 79 5.95 27.97 -8.14
C LYS A 79 4.84 28.99 -7.89
N ASN A 80 3.59 28.54 -7.79
CA ASN A 80 2.46 29.43 -7.50
C ASN A 80 2.65 30.14 -6.15
N ARG A 81 3.24 29.45 -5.17
CA ARG A 81 3.56 30.05 -3.87
C ARG A 81 4.65 31.11 -4.01
N GLU A 82 5.73 30.83 -4.73
CA GLU A 82 6.79 31.80 -5.02
C GLU A 82 6.28 33.03 -5.79
N GLU A 83 5.43 32.84 -6.79
CA GLU A 83 4.79 33.93 -7.54
C GLU A 83 3.87 34.76 -6.63
N SER A 84 3.04 34.09 -5.82
CA SER A 84 2.22 34.78 -4.81
C SER A 84 3.04 35.57 -3.80
N TRP A 85 4.28 35.16 -3.50
CA TRP A 85 5.17 35.92 -2.63
C TRP A 85 5.82 37.13 -3.32
N LYS A 86 5.94 37.11 -4.65
CA LYS A 86 6.49 38.23 -5.44
C LYS A 86 5.47 39.35 -5.61
N ASP A 87 4.21 38.99 -5.79
CA ASP A 87 3.12 39.96 -6.01
C ASP A 87 2.50 40.49 -4.70
N ASP A 88 2.96 40.03 -3.53
CA ASP A 88 2.50 40.55 -2.24
C ASP A 88 3.13 41.93 -1.97
N PRO A 89 2.35 43.03 -1.98
CA PRO A 89 2.87 44.37 -1.74
C PRO A 89 3.30 44.57 -0.28
N ARG A 90 3.02 43.61 0.62
CA ARG A 90 3.44 43.68 2.02
C ARG A 90 4.95 43.52 2.16
N THR A 91 5.57 44.49 2.82
CA THR A 91 6.96 44.41 3.25
C THR A 91 7.19 43.20 4.16
N ALA A 92 8.42 42.67 4.19
CA ALA A 92 8.79 41.56 5.05
C ALA A 92 8.46 41.82 6.54
N LEU A 93 8.59 43.09 6.98
CA LEU A 93 8.24 43.53 8.33
C LEU A 93 6.74 43.42 8.62
N GLN A 94 5.89 43.88 7.70
CA GLN A 94 4.43 43.81 7.85
C GLN A 94 3.93 42.36 7.96
N ARG A 95 4.54 41.45 7.19
CA ARG A 95 4.26 40.01 7.29
C ARG A 95 4.69 39.41 8.63
N ALA A 96 5.87 39.79 9.14
CA ALA A 96 6.34 39.32 10.44
C ALA A 96 5.41 39.79 11.57
N LEU A 97 4.91 41.02 11.50
CA LEU A 97 3.92 41.56 12.43
C LEU A 97 2.59 40.80 12.37
N GLU A 98 2.03 40.58 11.18
CA GLU A 98 0.80 39.77 11.02
C GLU A 98 0.97 38.33 11.52
N GLN A 99 2.10 37.68 11.22
CA GLN A 99 2.38 36.32 11.71
C GLN A 99 2.46 36.28 13.24
N ARG A 100 3.10 37.27 13.85
CA ARG A 100 3.21 37.37 15.31
C ARG A 100 1.85 37.65 15.95
N ALA A 101 1.03 38.50 15.33
CA ALA A 101 -0.34 38.75 15.78
C ALA A 101 -1.20 37.46 15.75
N ARG A 102 -1.13 36.68 14.66
CA ARG A 102 -1.84 35.38 14.57
C ARG A 102 -1.39 34.38 15.63
N GLN A 103 -0.09 34.32 15.94
CA GLN A 103 0.41 33.45 17.00
C GLN A 103 -0.13 33.86 18.38
N ILE A 104 -0.19 35.16 18.65
CA ILE A 104 -0.78 35.69 19.89
C ILE A 104 -2.26 35.35 19.96
N GLU A 105 -3.03 35.56 18.89
CA GLU A 105 -4.46 35.17 18.83
C GLU A 105 -4.67 33.68 19.09
N LEU A 106 -3.82 32.80 18.54
CA LEU A 106 -3.92 31.35 18.74
C LEU A 106 -3.61 30.94 20.18
N MET A 107 -2.76 31.71 20.88
CA MET A 107 -2.40 31.48 22.28
C MET A 107 -3.46 32.04 23.24
N GLU A 108 -4.03 33.21 22.92
CA GLU A 108 -5.08 33.88 23.71
C GLU A 108 -6.43 33.17 23.56
N HIS A 109 -6.76 32.74 22.34
CA HIS A 109 -7.93 31.93 22.02
C HIS A 109 -7.46 30.55 21.52
N PRO A 110 -7.04 29.65 22.44
CA PRO A 110 -6.87 28.26 22.05
C PRO A 110 -8.21 27.78 21.47
N PRO A 111 -8.22 27.11 20.31
CA PRO A 111 -9.45 26.57 19.76
C PRO A 111 -10.10 25.74 20.86
N VAL A 112 -11.33 26.10 21.22
CA VAL A 112 -12.14 25.33 22.16
C VAL A 112 -12.28 23.96 21.53
N ALA A 113 -11.39 23.05 21.93
CA ALA A 113 -11.50 21.65 21.61
C ALA A 113 -12.76 21.20 22.36
N GLU A 114 -13.90 21.25 21.67
CA GLU A 114 -15.09 20.56 22.12
C GLU A 114 -14.66 19.16 22.54
N ALA A 115 -15.05 18.78 23.76
CA ALA A 115 -14.66 17.51 24.37
C ALA A 115 -14.80 16.41 23.31
N PRO A 116 -13.74 15.63 23.07
CA PRO A 116 -13.67 14.76 21.91
C PRO A 116 -14.88 13.82 21.94
N ASN A 117 -15.78 13.99 20.97
CA ASN A 117 -16.96 13.14 20.85
C ASN A 117 -16.46 11.67 20.88
N PRO A 118 -16.92 10.84 21.82
CA PRO A 118 -16.36 9.52 22.07
C PRO A 118 -16.33 8.65 20.80
N LEU A 119 -17.26 8.90 19.85
CA LEU A 119 -17.31 8.24 18.56
C LEU A 119 -16.11 8.59 17.64
N VAL A 120 -15.63 9.83 17.69
CA VAL A 120 -14.47 10.29 16.89
C VAL A 120 -13.18 9.66 17.43
N THR A 121 -13.03 9.60 18.76
CA THR A 121 -11.88 8.94 19.40
C THR A 121 -11.88 7.42 19.17
N ALA A 122 -13.04 6.77 19.21
CA ALA A 122 -13.17 5.34 18.91
C ALA A 122 -12.75 5.03 17.46
N ARG A 123 -13.17 5.86 16.49
CA ARG A 123 -12.81 5.70 15.08
C ARG A 123 -11.30 5.89 14.82
N ALA A 124 -10.66 6.84 15.51
CA ALA A 124 -9.22 7.06 15.42
C ALA A 124 -8.40 5.85 15.95
N LYS A 125 -8.80 5.28 17.10
CA LYS A 125 -8.16 4.09 17.70
C LYS A 125 -8.34 2.82 16.87
N LEU A 126 -9.40 2.72 16.09
CA LEU A 126 -9.60 1.61 15.15
C LEU A 126 -8.73 1.76 13.89
N ARG A 127 -8.50 3.00 13.42
CA ARG A 127 -7.63 3.28 12.27
C ARG A 127 -6.17 2.90 12.53
N THR A 128 -5.65 3.14 13.73
CA THR A 128 -4.25 2.76 14.05
C THR A 128 -4.06 1.24 14.09
N ARG A 129 -5.12 0.47 14.35
CA ARG A 129 -5.06 -1.00 14.33
C ARG A 129 -5.03 -1.58 12.91
N THR A 130 -5.62 -0.90 11.93
CA THR A 130 -5.67 -1.39 10.54
C THR A 130 -4.41 -1.11 9.72
N ASP A 131 -3.59 -0.13 10.12
CA ASP A 131 -2.29 0.18 9.50
C ASP A 131 -1.11 -0.61 10.12
N SER A 132 -1.37 -1.44 11.14
CA SER A 132 -0.34 -2.22 11.86
C SER A 132 -0.19 -3.69 11.38
N GLN A 133 -0.77 -4.05 10.23
CA GLN A 133 -0.73 -5.43 9.69
C GLN A 133 -0.16 -5.48 8.28
#